data_AF-A0A3S1QV38-F1
#
_entry.id   AF-A0A3S1QV38-F1
#
_cell.length_a   1.000
_cell.length_b   1.000
_cell.length_c   1.000
_cell.angle_alpha   90.00
_cell.angle_beta   90.00
_cell.angle_gamma   90.00
#
_symmetry.space_group_name_H-M   'P 1'
#
loop_
_entity.id
_entity.type
_entity.pdbx_description
1 polymer ?
#
loop_
_entity_poly.entity_id
_entity_poly.type
_entity_poly.pdbx_seq_one_letter_code
_entity_poly.pdbx_strand_id
1 'polypeptide(L)'
;TAHPGLPVHVGLAGVTSLTKLIRFAMMCGVGPSIAALRRSASGLFNIVADRNPAEILQTMAASYPAPTAPLHLHFFPFGGWEKTLAWFADYREACWLRVNER
;
A
#
# COMPACT_ATOMS: atom_id res chain seq x y z
N THR A 1 -4.88 0.15 -20.01
CA THR A 1 -3.44 -0.16 -20.07
C THR A 1 -3.08 -0.45 -21.52
N ALA A 2 -1.82 -0.25 -21.93
CA ALA A 2 -1.36 -0.44 -23.32
C ALA A 2 -1.50 -1.89 -23.86
N HIS A 3 -1.77 -2.84 -22.97
CA HIS A 3 -2.00 -4.25 -23.29
C HIS A 3 -3.32 -4.72 -22.62
N PRO A 4 -4.47 -4.59 -23.30
CA PRO A 4 -5.73 -5.11 -22.79
C PRO A 4 -5.67 -6.65 -22.74
N GLY A 5 -5.89 -7.24 -21.56
CA GLY A 5 -5.96 -8.69 -21.38
C GLY A 5 -4.85 -9.31 -20.52
N LEU A 6 -3.77 -8.58 -20.19
CA LEU A 6 -2.75 -9.09 -19.28
C LEU A 6 -3.16 -8.89 -17.81
N PRO A 7 -3.04 -9.93 -16.95
CA PRO A 7 -3.29 -9.78 -15.52
C PRO A 7 -2.27 -8.85 -14.89
N VAL A 8 -2.72 -8.00 -13.97
CA VAL A 8 -1.87 -7.03 -13.28
C VAL A 8 -1.83 -7.36 -11.79
N HIS A 9 -0.61 -7.45 -11.24
CA HIS A 9 -0.38 -7.66 -9.81
C HIS A 9 0.15 -6.35 -9.21
N VAL A 10 -0.65 -5.73 -8.34
CA VAL A 10 -0.28 -4.50 -7.64
C VAL A 10 0.33 -4.84 -6.28
N GLY A 11 1.60 -4.48 -6.12
CA GLY A 11 2.30 -4.56 -4.86
C GLY A 11 1.96 -3.41 -3.94
N LEU A 12 1.54 -3.70 -2.71
CA LEU A 12 1.24 -2.71 -1.67
C LEU A 12 2.07 -2.98 -0.43
N ALA A 13 2.51 -1.93 0.26
CA ALA A 13 3.07 -2.09 1.59
C ALA A 13 1.97 -2.52 2.57
N GLY A 14 2.25 -3.56 3.36
CA GLY A 14 1.41 -3.94 4.49
C GLY A 14 1.52 -2.94 5.65
N VAL A 15 0.95 -3.30 6.80
CA VAL A 15 0.98 -2.45 8.00
C VAL A 15 2.36 -2.50 8.65
N THR A 16 3.10 -1.40 8.56
CA THR A 16 4.44 -1.29 9.13
C THR A 16 4.77 0.17 9.47
N SER A 17 5.79 0.35 10.31
CA SER A 17 6.28 1.69 10.65
C SER A 17 7.12 2.27 9.51
N LEU A 18 7.08 3.60 9.36
CA LEU A 18 7.90 4.30 8.37
C LEU A 18 9.40 3.98 8.53
N THR A 19 9.87 3.83 9.76
CA THR A 19 11.26 3.46 10.06
C THR A 19 11.63 2.08 9.52
N LYS A 20 10.76 1.07 9.67
CA LYS A 20 10.97 -0.27 9.08
C LYS A 20 10.98 -0.19 7.56
N LEU A 21 10.06 0.55 6.96
CA LEU A 21 9.99 0.72 5.52
C LEU A 21 11.27 1.36 4.95
N ILE A 22 11.76 2.44 5.58
CA ILE A 22 13.02 3.08 5.20
C ILE A 22 14.20 2.11 5.34
N ARG A 23 14.24 1.30 6.41
CA ARG A 23 15.28 0.28 6.59
C ARG A 23 15.30 -0.75 5.46
N PHE A 24 14.15 -1.31 5.11
CA PHE A 24 14.04 -2.25 3.98
C PHE A 24 14.41 -1.58 2.66
N ALA A 25 13.96 -0.35 2.42
CA ALA A 25 14.31 0.43 1.24
C ALA A 25 15.83 0.61 1.11
N MET A 26 16.53 0.94 2.21
CA MET A 26 17.99 1.03 2.21
C MET A 26 18.66 -0.32 1.89
N MET A 27 18.15 -1.43 2.41
CA MET A 27 18.67 -2.78 2.09
C MET A 27 18.49 -3.12 0.60
N CYS A 28 17.43 -2.63 -0.04
CA CYS A 28 17.21 -2.78 -1.47
C CYS A 28 18.04 -1.81 -2.34
N GLY A 29 18.92 -1.00 -1.75
CA GLY A 29 19.79 -0.08 -2.49
C GLY A 29 19.11 1.21 -2.97
N VAL A 30 17.87 1.51 -2.55
CA VAL A 30 17.17 2.75 -2.94
C VAL A 30 17.54 3.96 -2.07
N GLY A 31 18.74 3.96 -1.50
CA GLY A 31 19.28 5.04 -0.67
C GLY A 31 19.26 6.43 -1.33
N PRO A 32 19.67 6.58 -2.61
CA PRO A 32 19.60 7.86 -3.32
C PRO A 32 18.17 8.43 -3.40
N SER A 33 17.18 7.56 -3.65
CA SER A 33 15.76 7.96 -3.71
C SER A 33 15.25 8.43 -2.35
N ILE A 34 15.65 7.76 -1.26
CA ILE A 34 15.33 8.21 0.10
C ILE A 34 15.98 9.57 0.40
N ALA A 35 17.24 9.78 -0.01
CA ALA A 35 17.92 11.05 0.20
C ALA A 35 17.26 12.21 -0.58
N ALA A 36 16.81 11.96 -1.81
CA ALA A 36 16.03 12.93 -2.59
C ALA A 36 14.69 13.25 -1.90
N LEU A 37 13.96 12.21 -1.48
CA LEU A 37 12.69 12.38 -0.78
C LEU A 37 12.83 13.19 0.52
N ARG A 38 13.91 12.97 1.28
CA ARG A 38 14.23 13.73 2.50
C ARG A 38 14.44 15.22 2.24
N ARG A 39 14.96 15.62 1.07
CA ARG A 39 15.14 17.03 0.70
C ARG A 39 13.83 17.70 0.34
N SER A 40 12.92 16.99 -0.34
CA SER A 40 11.63 17.53 -0.76
C SER A 40 10.53 17.45 0.31
N ALA A 41 10.68 16.57 1.31
CA ALA A 41 9.65 16.30 2.32
C ALA A 41 10.15 16.50 3.75
N SER A 42 10.98 17.52 3.99
CA SER A 42 11.69 17.78 5.26
C SER A 42 10.80 17.86 6.52
N GLY A 43 9.48 18.03 6.39
CA GLY A 43 8.51 18.01 7.50
C GLY A 43 7.64 16.74 7.62
N LEU A 44 7.60 15.87 6.61
CA LEU A 44 6.64 14.75 6.52
C LEU A 44 7.12 13.46 7.20
N PHE A 45 8.44 13.33 7.42
CA PHE A 45 9.08 12.15 8.01
C PHE A 45 8.99 12.06 9.53
N ASN A 46 8.57 13.14 10.21
CA ASN A 46 8.49 13.18 11.67
C ASN A 46 7.25 12.45 12.23
N ILE A 47 6.37 11.94 11.36
CA ILE A 47 5.21 11.16 11.76
C ILE A 47 5.63 9.68 11.87
N VAL A 48 6.03 9.29 13.08
CA VAL A 48 6.24 7.88 13.46
C VAL A 48 4.87 7.25 13.71
N ALA A 49 4.16 6.93 12.62
CA ALA A 49 2.92 6.16 12.67
C ALA A 49 3.06 4.88 11.84
N ASP A 50 2.37 3.83 12.26
CA ASP A 50 2.14 2.66 11.42
C ASP A 50 1.30 3.12 10.22
N ARG A 51 1.83 2.92 9.01
CA ARG A 51 1.12 3.23 7.77
C ARG A 51 0.41 1.96 7.32
N ASN A 52 -0.84 2.10 6.88
CA ASN A 52 -1.61 1.02 6.27
C ASN A 52 -1.99 1.40 4.82
N PRO A 53 -2.36 0.43 3.97
CA PRO A 53 -2.62 0.71 2.56
C PRO A 53 -4.06 1.17 2.28
N ALA A 54 -4.87 1.50 3.30
CA ALA A 54 -6.29 1.83 3.12
C ALA A 54 -6.51 3.05 2.22
N GLU A 55 -5.71 4.10 2.38
CA GLU A 55 -5.80 5.32 1.56
C GLU A 55 -5.54 5.00 0.09
N ILE A 56 -4.46 4.27 -0.21
CA ILE A 56 -4.11 3.85 -1.57
C ILE A 56 -5.25 3.02 -2.18
N LEU A 57 -5.79 2.05 -1.43
CA LEU A 57 -6.90 1.22 -1.90
C LEU A 57 -8.17 2.03 -2.16
N GLN A 58 -8.48 3.01 -1.33
CA GLN A 58 -9.64 3.88 -1.52
C GLN A 58 -9.47 4.77 -2.75
N THR A 59 -8.30 5.38 -2.93
CA THR A 59 -7.98 6.16 -4.13
C THR A 59 -8.03 5.27 -5.38
N MET A 60 -7.48 4.06 -5.32
CA MET A 60 -7.57 3.08 -6.41
C MET A 60 -9.03 2.73 -6.71
N ALA A 61 -9.85 2.42 -5.71
CA ALA A 61 -11.25 2.10 -5.92
C ALA A 61 -12.05 3.27 -6.52
N ALA A 62 -11.70 4.51 -6.20
CA ALA A 62 -12.38 5.72 -6.69
C ALA A 62 -11.92 6.16 -8.08
N SER A 63 -10.67 5.88 -8.47
CA SER A 63 -10.06 6.47 -9.67
C SER A 63 -9.55 5.45 -10.69
N TYR A 64 -9.40 4.18 -10.31
CA TYR A 64 -8.95 3.15 -11.24
C TYR A 64 -10.10 2.77 -12.18
N PRO A 65 -9.89 2.83 -13.51
CA PRO A 65 -10.92 2.42 -14.46
C PRO A 65 -11.24 0.93 -14.30
N ALA A 66 -12.45 0.53 -14.66
CA ALA A 66 -12.86 -0.87 -14.61
C ALA A 66 -11.80 -1.77 -15.30
N PRO A 67 -11.17 -2.72 -14.56
CA PRO A 67 -10.13 -3.56 -15.11
C PRO A 67 -10.67 -4.41 -16.26
N THR A 68 -9.94 -4.46 -17.38
CA THR A 68 -10.28 -5.33 -18.52
C THR A 68 -9.70 -6.75 -18.38
N ALA A 69 -8.93 -6.99 -17.32
CA ALA A 69 -8.31 -8.25 -16.96
C ALA A 69 -8.22 -8.36 -15.42
N PRO A 70 -7.96 -9.55 -14.84
CA PRO A 70 -7.84 -9.72 -13.40
C PRO A 70 -6.79 -8.78 -12.77
N LEU A 71 -7.18 -8.11 -11.69
CA LEU A 71 -6.33 -7.28 -10.86
C LEU A 71 -6.09 -7.99 -9.53
N HIS A 72 -4.83 -8.33 -9.24
CA HIS A 72 -4.43 -8.97 -7.99
C HIS A 72 -3.71 -7.98 -7.09
N LEU A 73 -4.01 -8.02 -5.79
CA LEU A 73 -3.30 -7.26 -4.79
C LEU A 73 -2.32 -8.17 -4.04
N HIS A 74 -1.07 -7.72 -3.88
CA HIS A 74 -0.06 -8.43 -3.11
C HIS A 74 0.49 -7.49 -2.03
N PHE A 75 0.28 -7.85 -0.77
CA PHE A 75 0.84 -7.10 0.36
C PHE A 75 2.27 -7.57 0.71
N PHE A 76 3.21 -6.64 0.76
CA PHE A 76 4.55 -6.83 1.27
C PHE A 76 4.60 -6.37 2.74
N PRO A 77 4.66 -7.28 3.73
CA PRO A 77 4.43 -6.92 5.13
C PRO A 77 5.63 -6.25 5.82
N PHE A 78 6.84 -6.28 5.23
CA PHE A 78 8.06 -5.66 5.78
C PHE A 78 8.27 -5.89 7.29
N GLY A 79 8.06 -7.13 7.74
CA GLY A 79 8.20 -7.53 9.15
C GLY A 79 7.03 -7.15 10.07
N GLY A 80 5.84 -6.90 9.51
CA GLY A 80 4.58 -6.61 10.20
C GLY A 80 3.40 -7.47 9.71
N TRP A 81 3.63 -8.77 9.48
CA TRP A 81 2.63 -9.64 8.83
C TRP A 81 1.36 -9.81 9.67
N GLU A 82 1.46 -10.02 10.99
CA GLU A 82 0.30 -10.15 11.88
C GLU A 82 -0.58 -8.90 11.83
N LYS A 83 0.03 -7.71 11.99
CA LYS A 83 -0.65 -6.42 11.87
C LYS A 83 -1.30 -6.24 10.50
N THR A 84 -0.64 -6.70 9.44
CA THR A 84 -1.16 -6.63 8.07
C THR A 84 -2.39 -7.52 7.90
N LEU A 85 -2.36 -8.75 8.43
CA LEU A 85 -3.48 -9.68 8.36
C LEU A 85 -4.67 -9.19 9.18
N ALA A 86 -4.43 -8.73 10.41
CA ALA A 86 -5.48 -8.18 11.28
C ALA A 86 -6.16 -6.99 10.60
N TRP A 87 -5.37 -6.02 10.13
CA TRP A 87 -5.90 -4.87 9.40
C TRP A 87 -6.67 -5.27 8.14
N PHE A 88 -6.21 -6.28 7.38
CA PHE A 88 -6.90 -6.71 6.17
C PHE A 88 -8.24 -7.38 6.47
N ALA A 89 -8.33 -8.16 7.57
CA ALA A 89 -9.59 -8.75 8.01
C ALA A 89 -10.61 -7.66 8.33
N ASP A 90 -10.21 -6.67 9.15
CA ASP A 90 -11.06 -5.53 9.54
C ASP A 90 -11.48 -4.69 8.33
N TYR A 91 -10.52 -4.40 7.43
CA TYR A 91 -10.77 -3.62 6.22
C TYR A 91 -11.79 -4.33 5.30
N ARG A 92 -11.64 -5.65 5.12
CA ARG A 92 -12.55 -6.45 4.30
C ARG A 92 -13.95 -6.47 4.88
N GLU A 93 -14.09 -6.64 6.19
CA GLU A 93 -15.39 -6.61 6.87
C GLU A 93 -16.08 -5.24 6.70
N ALA A 94 -15.35 -4.14 6.93
CA ALA A 94 -15.87 -2.78 6.73
C ALA A 94 -16.25 -2.47 5.28
N CYS A 95 -15.54 -3.04 4.30
CA CYS A 95 -15.90 -2.94 2.89
C CYS A 95 -17.13 -3.78 2.55
N TRP A 96 -17.24 -4.99 3.10
CA TRP A 96 -18.38 -5.87 2.89
C TRP A 96 -19.69 -5.23 3.36
N LEU A 97 -19.70 -4.69 4.58
CA LEU A 97 -20.86 -3.98 5.14
C LEU A 97 -21.32 -2.82 4.24
N ARG A 98 -20.38 -1.98 3.78
CA ARG A 98 -20.68 -0.85 2.90
C ARG A 98 -21.29 -1.22 1.55
N VAL A 99 -20.97 -2.42 1.03
CA VAL A 99 -21.54 -2.91 -0.23
C VAL A 99 -22.94 -3.48 -0.02
N ASN A 100 -23.21 -4.12 1.12
CA ASN A 100 -24.45 -4.84 1.38
C ASN A 100 -25.54 -4.01 2.08
N GLU A 101 -25.21 -2.79 2.50
CA GLU A 101 -26.16 -1.78 3.02
C GLU A 101 -26.68 -0.82 1.93
N ARG A 102 -26.28 -1.01 0.65
CA ARG A 102 -26.76 -0.25 -0.50
C ARG A 102 -27.73 -1.05 -1.37
#